data_AF-A0A7C6Y2R3-F1
#
_entry.id   AF-A0A7C6Y2R3-F1
#
_cell.length_a   1.000
_cell.length_b   1.000
_cell.length_c   1.000
_cell.angle_alpha   90.00
_cell.angle_beta   90.00
_cell.angle_gamma   90.00
#
_symmetry.space_group_name_H-M   'P 1'
#
loop_
_entity.id
_entity.type
_entity.pdbx_description
1 polymer ?
#
loop_
_entity_poly.entity_id
_entity_poly.type
_entity_poly.pdbx_seq_one_letter_code
_entity_poly.pdbx_strand_id
1 'polypeptide(L)'
;MINSHEYKAYLNENNDFLQAFQNANSLTYIRLSNLIKLLNIIVDMDKRKMKISEELEIVFDSGFTFLTEQIEDIKVYYYKFFDEDFDLLFKYEHLINVYLTYEDLMVCIKEQSKLEENTKKVINDILWEIEDILRNKKELSNERFQEIDDIILDISIQYPNVKITLEILEEIYDQLAN
;
A
#
# COMPACT_ATOMS: atom_id res chain seq x y z
N MET A 1 -18.09 12.36 -11.48
CA MET A 1 -17.52 13.57 -10.84
C MET A 1 -16.82 13.11 -9.57
N ILE A 2 -15.52 13.41 -9.44
CA ILE A 2 -14.70 12.94 -8.31
C ILE A 2 -15.06 13.65 -7.00
N ASN A 3 -14.85 12.98 -5.86
CA ASN A 3 -15.06 13.56 -4.53
C ASN A 3 -13.81 14.28 -4.01
N SER A 4 -13.43 15.38 -4.68
CA SER A 4 -12.18 16.11 -4.37
C SER A 4 -12.20 16.88 -3.05
N HIS A 5 -13.35 17.00 -2.39
CA HIS A 5 -13.46 17.64 -1.07
C HIS A 5 -13.12 16.66 0.05
N GLU A 6 -13.71 15.45 0.02
CA GLU A 6 -13.47 14.41 1.00
C GLU A 6 -12.01 13.97 1.02
N TYR A 7 -11.41 13.76 -0.16
CA TYR A 7 -9.98 13.46 -0.26
C TYR A 7 -9.08 14.50 0.41
N LYS A 8 -9.36 15.80 0.20
CA LYS A 8 -8.57 16.87 0.83
C LYS A 8 -8.76 16.93 2.34
N ALA A 9 -9.99 16.73 2.80
CA ALA A 9 -10.28 16.67 4.23
C ALA A 9 -9.51 15.51 4.87
N TYR A 10 -9.56 14.32 4.26
CA TYR A 10 -8.85 13.14 4.72
C TYR A 10 -7.33 13.34 4.79
N LEU A 11 -6.72 13.92 3.75
CA LEU A 11 -5.28 14.24 3.80
C LEU A 11 -4.94 15.25 4.90
N ASN A 12 -5.81 16.24 5.13
CA ASN A 12 -5.59 17.24 6.17
C ASN A 12 -5.72 16.65 7.58
N GLU A 13 -6.69 15.75 7.79
CA GLU A 13 -6.85 14.99 9.04
C GLU A 13 -5.65 14.10 9.34
N ASN A 14 -4.98 13.61 8.29
CA ASN A 14 -3.82 12.72 8.38
C ASN A 14 -2.48 13.44 8.22
N ASN A 15 -2.47 14.77 8.15
CA ASN A 15 -1.29 15.54 7.77
C ASN A 15 -0.11 15.26 8.72
N ASP A 16 -0.32 15.30 10.02
CA ASP A 16 0.75 15.14 11.00
C ASP A 16 1.34 13.73 10.96
N PHE A 17 0.48 12.73 10.76
CA PHE A 17 0.90 11.34 10.58
C PHE A 17 1.76 11.21 9.31
N LEU A 18 1.27 11.67 8.15
CA LEU A 18 2.02 11.62 6.89
C LEU A 18 3.33 12.41 6.94
N GLN A 19 3.35 13.56 7.64
CA GLN A 19 4.57 14.35 7.83
C GLN A 19 5.63 13.60 8.65
N ALA A 20 5.23 12.81 9.66
CA ALA A 20 6.18 12.00 10.42
C ALA A 20 6.93 11.00 9.49
N PHE A 21 6.20 10.31 8.62
CA PHE A 21 6.81 9.38 7.65
C PHE A 21 7.66 10.12 6.60
N GLN A 22 7.19 11.28 6.11
CA GLN A 22 7.96 12.09 5.17
C GLN A 22 9.29 12.56 5.77
N ASN A 23 9.27 13.07 7.00
CA ASN A 23 10.46 13.57 7.69
C ASN A 23 11.47 12.47 7.99
N ALA A 24 11.00 11.23 8.21
CA ALA A 24 11.84 10.06 8.40
C ALA A 24 12.44 9.49 7.10
N ASN A 25 12.04 9.99 5.91
CA ASN A 25 12.31 9.35 4.62
C ASN A 25 11.92 7.87 4.59
N SER A 26 10.80 7.57 5.24
CA SER A 26 10.29 6.21 5.43
C SER A 26 9.99 5.50 4.11
N LEU A 27 10.23 4.18 4.06
CA LEU A 27 9.81 3.32 2.95
C LEU A 27 8.31 3.43 2.66
N THR A 28 7.50 3.49 3.71
CA THR A 28 6.04 3.64 3.61
C THR A 28 5.65 4.96 2.94
N TYR A 29 6.33 6.07 3.26
CA TYR A 29 6.07 7.34 2.58
C TYR A 29 6.42 7.26 1.10
N ILE A 30 7.59 6.69 0.78
CA ILE A 30 8.04 6.53 -0.61
C ILE A 30 6.98 5.77 -1.41
N ARG A 31 6.51 4.63 -0.88
CA ARG A 31 5.47 3.76 -1.46
C ARG A 31 4.15 4.49 -1.72
N LEU A 32 3.67 5.31 -0.76
CA LEU A 32 2.38 6.01 -0.91
C LEU A 32 2.49 7.34 -1.66
N SER A 33 3.69 7.90 -1.81
CA SER A 33 3.87 9.25 -2.34
C SER A 33 3.42 9.39 -3.79
N ASN A 34 3.66 8.37 -4.64
CA ASN A 34 3.25 8.39 -6.04
C ASN A 34 1.72 8.35 -6.19
N LEU A 35 1.06 7.53 -5.36
CA LEU A 35 -0.40 7.52 -5.30
C LEU A 35 -0.98 8.88 -4.86
N ILE A 36 -0.41 9.49 -3.82
CA ILE A 36 -0.84 10.82 -3.37
C ILE A 36 -0.64 11.85 -4.49
N LYS A 37 0.47 11.80 -5.24
CA LYS A 37 0.71 12.70 -6.39
C LYS A 37 -0.29 12.47 -7.51
N LEU A 38 -0.58 11.22 -7.87
CA LEU A 38 -1.59 10.86 -8.88
C LEU A 38 -2.95 11.45 -8.54
N LEU A 39 -3.45 11.20 -7.33
CA LEU A 39 -4.74 11.73 -6.88
C LEU A 39 -4.76 13.26 -6.89
N ASN A 40 -3.66 13.90 -6.50
CA ASN A 40 -3.52 15.36 -6.57
C ASN A 40 -3.56 15.90 -8.00
N ILE A 41 -2.96 15.20 -8.98
CA ILE A 41 -3.05 15.57 -10.41
C ILE A 41 -4.52 15.58 -10.86
N ILE A 42 -5.26 14.51 -10.56
CA ILE A 42 -6.68 14.39 -10.94
C ILE A 42 -7.52 15.47 -10.26
N VAL A 43 -7.26 15.76 -8.98
CA VAL A 43 -7.91 16.85 -8.23
C VAL A 43 -7.60 18.23 -8.82
N ASP A 44 -6.38 18.45 -9.30
CA ASP A 44 -6.02 19.72 -9.92
C ASP A 44 -6.66 19.89 -11.31
N MET A 45 -6.88 18.81 -12.05
CA MET A 45 -7.69 18.81 -13.27
C MET A 45 -9.14 19.23 -12.98
N ASP A 46 -9.74 18.68 -11.92
CA ASP A 46 -11.09 19.05 -11.45
C ASP A 46 -11.19 20.53 -11.08
N LYS A 47 -10.23 21.04 -10.28
CA LYS A 47 -10.16 22.48 -9.92
C LYS A 47 -10.07 23.38 -11.15
N ARG A 48 -9.34 22.95 -12.18
CA ARG A 48 -9.19 23.67 -13.46
C ARG A 48 -10.39 23.50 -14.40
N LYS A 49 -11.42 22.77 -13.97
CA LYS A 49 -12.61 22.42 -14.77
C LYS A 49 -12.26 21.71 -16.08
N MET A 50 -11.16 20.96 -16.07
CA MET A 50 -10.79 20.10 -17.19
C MET A 50 -11.75 18.92 -17.25
N LYS A 51 -11.97 18.38 -18.45
CA LYS A 51 -12.77 17.16 -18.61
C LYS A 51 -11.96 15.99 -18.05
N ILE A 52 -12.48 15.35 -17.01
CA ILE A 52 -11.95 14.10 -16.47
C ILE A 52 -12.67 12.97 -17.20
N SER A 53 -11.92 11.98 -17.70
CA SER A 53 -12.50 10.79 -18.31
C SER A 53 -13.11 9.90 -17.23
N GLU A 54 -14.12 9.10 -17.59
CA GLU A 54 -14.74 8.14 -16.68
C GLU A 54 -13.69 7.17 -16.08
N GLU A 55 -12.69 6.79 -16.87
CA GLU A 55 -11.53 6.01 -16.42
C GLU A 55 -10.75 6.71 -15.30
N LEU A 56 -10.45 8.01 -15.43
CA LEU A 56 -9.76 8.76 -14.38
C LEU A 56 -10.63 8.99 -13.14
N GLU A 57 -11.96 9.03 -13.28
CA GLU A 57 -12.87 9.04 -12.13
C GLU A 57 -12.78 7.72 -11.36
N ILE A 58 -12.79 6.58 -12.06
CA ILE A 58 -12.62 5.25 -11.45
C ILE A 58 -11.24 5.13 -10.77
N VAL A 59 -10.18 5.59 -11.45
CA VAL A 59 -8.82 5.60 -10.87
C VAL A 59 -8.77 6.44 -9.61
N PHE A 60 -9.43 7.60 -9.59
CA PHE A 60 -9.49 8.43 -8.40
C PHE A 60 -10.22 7.74 -7.24
N ASP A 61 -11.40 7.17 -7.50
CA ASP A 61 -12.21 6.53 -6.45
C ASP A 61 -11.51 5.28 -5.88
N SER A 62 -10.97 4.42 -6.74
CA SER A 62 -10.21 3.24 -6.32
C SER A 62 -8.90 3.61 -5.61
N GLY A 63 -8.15 4.58 -6.15
CA GLY A 63 -6.91 5.05 -5.56
C GLY A 63 -7.10 5.74 -4.21
N PHE A 64 -8.18 6.51 -4.04
CA PHE A 64 -8.50 7.13 -2.76
C PHE A 64 -8.95 6.10 -1.72
N THR A 65 -9.75 5.11 -2.12
CA THR A 65 -10.14 3.99 -1.25
C THR A 65 -8.91 3.22 -0.78
N PHE A 66 -8.04 2.82 -1.72
CA PHE A 66 -6.82 2.10 -1.39
C PHE A 66 -5.90 2.92 -0.48
N LEU A 67 -5.67 4.21 -0.76
CA LEU A 67 -4.87 5.08 0.11
C LEU A 67 -5.43 5.14 1.55
N THR A 68 -6.75 5.21 1.66
CA THR A 68 -7.45 5.26 2.95
C THR A 68 -7.20 3.97 3.73
N GLU A 69 -7.45 2.82 3.11
CA GLU A 69 -7.22 1.49 3.71
C GLU A 69 -5.77 1.34 4.18
N GLN A 70 -4.80 1.67 3.32
CA GLN A 70 -3.38 1.57 3.66
C GLN A 70 -3.01 2.43 4.88
N ILE A 71 -3.45 3.70 4.92
CA ILE A 71 -3.16 4.59 6.06
C ILE A 71 -3.80 4.06 7.34
N GLU A 72 -5.04 3.59 7.28
CA GLU A 72 -5.73 3.06 8.46
C GLU A 72 -5.11 1.75 8.96
N ASP A 73 -4.67 0.87 8.08
CA ASP A 73 -3.96 -0.36 8.46
C ASP A 73 -2.61 -0.04 9.13
N ILE A 74 -1.86 0.92 8.59
CA ILE A 74 -0.60 1.37 9.22
C ILE A 74 -0.87 1.97 10.60
N LYS A 75 -1.94 2.77 10.75
CA LYS A 75 -2.36 3.30 12.05
C LYS A 75 -2.72 2.19 13.04
N VAL A 76 -3.33 1.08 12.59
CA VAL A 76 -3.59 -0.07 13.47
C VAL A 76 -2.29 -0.57 14.10
N TYR A 77 -1.21 -0.70 13.35
CA TYR A 77 0.09 -1.06 13.90
C TYR A 77 0.62 0.00 14.87
N TYR A 78 0.59 1.27 14.47
CA TYR A 78 1.04 2.39 15.31
C TYR A 78 0.32 2.43 16.66
N TYR A 79 -1.01 2.37 16.67
CA TYR A 79 -1.80 2.47 17.90
C TYR A 79 -1.85 1.18 18.71
N LYS A 80 -1.95 0.00 18.08
CA LYS A 80 -2.21 -1.26 18.79
C LYS A 80 -0.97 -2.12 19.06
N PHE A 81 0.09 -1.97 18.27
CA PHE A 81 1.29 -2.80 18.38
C PHE A 81 2.46 -2.01 18.96
N PHE A 82 2.54 -0.73 18.63
CA PHE A 82 3.67 0.14 19.00
C PHE A 82 3.32 1.25 19.99
N ASP A 83 2.09 1.29 20.51
CA ASP A 83 1.70 2.22 21.59
C ASP A 83 2.01 3.69 21.25
N GLU A 84 1.74 4.10 20.01
CA GLU A 84 2.01 5.45 19.49
C GLU A 84 3.51 5.81 19.38
N ASP A 85 4.39 4.81 19.29
CA ASP A 85 5.84 4.98 19.11
C ASP A 85 6.24 4.91 17.62
N PHE A 86 6.59 6.07 17.04
CA PHE A 86 7.07 6.16 15.67
C PHE A 86 8.45 5.51 15.46
N ASP A 87 9.34 5.52 16.44
CA ASP A 87 10.68 4.93 16.29
C ASP A 87 10.55 3.40 16.15
N LEU A 88 9.64 2.79 16.93
CA LEU A 88 9.31 1.37 16.76
C LEU A 88 8.59 1.11 15.44
N LEU A 89 7.63 1.94 15.06
CA LEU A 89 6.93 1.79 13.79
C LEU A 89 7.89 1.80 12.60
N PHE A 90 8.83 2.76 12.57
CA PHE A 90 9.84 2.87 11.53
C PHE A 90 10.85 1.72 11.58
N LYS A 91 11.22 1.23 12.77
CA LYS A 91 12.05 0.01 12.91
C LYS A 91 11.42 -1.20 12.22
N TYR A 92 10.10 -1.33 12.27
CA TYR A 92 9.36 -2.46 11.71
C TYR A 92 8.70 -2.17 10.35
N GLU A 93 8.93 -0.99 9.75
CA GLU A 93 8.18 -0.53 8.57
C GLU A 93 8.32 -1.47 7.37
N HIS A 94 9.48 -2.11 7.20
CA HIS A 94 9.70 -3.03 6.10
C HIS A 94 8.75 -4.23 6.17
N LEU A 95 8.59 -4.84 7.36
CA LEU A 95 7.67 -5.96 7.56
C LEU A 95 6.21 -5.55 7.37
N ILE A 96 5.84 -4.34 7.81
CA ILE A 96 4.49 -3.80 7.58
C ILE A 96 4.23 -3.62 6.08
N ASN A 97 5.20 -3.11 5.33
CA ASN A 97 5.05 -2.96 3.87
C ASN A 97 4.96 -4.31 3.16
N VAL A 98 5.73 -5.31 3.58
CA VAL A 98 5.61 -6.69 3.05
C VAL A 98 4.21 -7.23 3.33
N TYR A 99 3.72 -7.10 4.57
CA TYR A 99 2.38 -7.52 4.96
C TYR A 99 1.29 -6.91 4.06
N LEU A 100 1.28 -5.58 3.94
CA LEU A 100 0.29 -4.85 3.14
C LEU A 100 0.37 -5.20 1.64
N THR A 101 1.59 -5.44 1.14
CA THR A 101 1.81 -5.86 -0.25
C THR A 101 1.25 -7.25 -0.50
N TYR A 102 1.38 -8.16 0.45
CA TYR A 102 0.91 -9.54 0.33
C TYR A 102 -0.61 -9.65 0.42
N GLU A 103 -1.24 -8.84 1.27
CA GLU A 103 -2.70 -8.72 1.28
C GLU A 103 -3.23 -8.21 -0.06
N ASP A 104 -2.64 -7.14 -0.59
CA ASP A 104 -3.00 -6.60 -1.91
C ASP A 104 -2.75 -7.62 -3.03
N LEU A 105 -1.61 -8.32 -3.00
CA LEU A 105 -1.29 -9.38 -3.96
C LEU A 105 -2.33 -10.50 -3.96
N MET A 106 -2.79 -10.96 -2.78
CA MET A 106 -3.84 -11.97 -2.70
C MET A 106 -5.15 -11.50 -3.35
N VAL A 107 -5.54 -10.25 -3.09
CA VAL A 107 -6.74 -9.65 -3.68
C VAL A 107 -6.56 -9.58 -5.20
N CYS A 108 -5.43 -9.06 -5.68
CA CYS A 108 -5.14 -8.92 -7.11
C CYS A 108 -5.09 -10.27 -7.84
N ILE A 109 -4.45 -11.30 -7.27
CA ILE A 109 -4.44 -12.65 -7.86
C ILE A 109 -5.88 -13.19 -7.99
N LYS A 110 -6.71 -12.98 -6.97
CA LYS A 110 -8.10 -13.46 -6.96
C LYS A 110 -8.96 -12.73 -8.00
N GLU A 111 -8.71 -11.46 -8.26
CA GLU A 111 -9.47 -10.65 -9.22
C GLU A 111 -8.99 -10.83 -10.66
N GLN A 112 -7.68 -10.93 -10.87
CA GLN A 112 -7.07 -10.97 -12.20
C GLN A 112 -6.77 -12.40 -12.69
N SER A 113 -6.81 -13.39 -11.79
CA SER A 113 -6.46 -14.79 -12.08
C SER A 113 -7.25 -15.75 -11.18
N LYS A 114 -6.79 -17.00 -11.09
CA LYS A 114 -7.30 -18.03 -10.18
C LYS A 114 -6.32 -18.24 -9.04
N LEU A 115 -6.63 -17.69 -7.87
CA LEU A 115 -5.88 -17.95 -6.65
C LEU A 115 -5.95 -19.44 -6.28
N GLU A 116 -4.81 -20.11 -6.30
CA GLU A 116 -4.71 -21.51 -5.89
C GLU A 116 -4.68 -21.61 -4.38
N GLU A 117 -5.29 -22.66 -3.82
CA GLU A 117 -5.37 -22.82 -2.36
C GLU A 117 -3.98 -23.00 -1.73
N ASN A 118 -3.03 -23.61 -2.45
CA ASN A 118 -1.66 -23.74 -1.97
C ASN A 118 -0.96 -22.38 -1.86
N THR A 119 -1.04 -21.54 -2.90
CA THR A 119 -0.50 -20.17 -2.90
C THR A 119 -1.14 -19.34 -1.79
N LYS A 120 -2.48 -19.40 -1.68
CA LYS A 120 -3.21 -18.72 -0.60
C LYS A 120 -2.74 -19.16 0.78
N LYS A 121 -2.51 -20.45 1.00
CA LYS A 121 -2.01 -20.96 2.27
C LYS A 121 -0.62 -20.42 2.57
N VAL A 122 0.30 -20.48 1.60
CA VAL A 122 1.67 -19.97 1.75
C VAL A 122 1.68 -18.48 2.12
N ILE A 123 0.89 -17.66 1.41
CA ILE A 123 0.80 -16.23 1.71
C ILE A 123 0.23 -16.00 3.11
N ASN A 124 -0.84 -16.70 3.48
CA ASN A 124 -1.40 -16.58 4.83
C ASN A 124 -0.36 -16.96 5.89
N ASP A 125 0.33 -18.09 5.75
CA ASP A 125 1.33 -18.53 6.72
C ASP A 125 2.42 -17.45 6.94
N ILE A 126 2.83 -16.74 5.88
CA ILE A 126 3.77 -15.60 5.97
C ILE A 126 3.13 -14.39 6.68
N LEU A 127 1.89 -14.04 6.32
CA LEU A 127 1.16 -12.93 6.97
C LEU A 127 1.01 -13.17 8.48
N TRP A 128 0.64 -14.39 8.89
CA TRP A 128 0.54 -14.79 10.29
C TRP A 128 1.89 -14.70 11.02
N GLU A 129 2.98 -15.12 10.38
CA GLU A 129 4.33 -15.00 10.92
C GLU A 129 4.72 -13.53 11.13
N ILE A 130 4.48 -12.68 10.12
CA ILE A 130 4.76 -11.24 10.21
C ILE A 130 3.94 -10.60 11.34
N GLU A 131 2.64 -10.88 11.45
CA GLU A 131 1.82 -10.36 12.56
C GLU A 131 2.37 -10.78 13.93
N ASP A 132 2.80 -12.04 14.09
CA ASP A 132 3.37 -12.53 15.34
C ASP A 132 4.69 -11.82 15.67
N ILE A 133 5.53 -11.56 14.66
CA ILE A 133 6.77 -10.79 14.82
C ILE A 133 6.46 -9.36 15.25
N LEU A 134 5.55 -8.68 14.55
CA LEU A 134 5.15 -7.30 14.84
C LEU A 134 4.55 -7.19 16.25
N ARG A 135 3.63 -8.08 16.60
CA ARG A 135 2.93 -8.08 17.90
C ARG A 135 3.90 -8.29 19.06
N ASN A 136 4.84 -9.21 18.91
CA ASN A 136 5.78 -9.57 19.97
C ASN A 136 7.12 -8.83 19.85
N LYS A 137 7.26 -7.92 18.86
CA LYS A 137 8.47 -7.13 18.61
C LYS A 137 9.71 -8.03 18.49
N LYS A 138 9.56 -9.16 17.79
CA LYS A 138 10.65 -10.13 17.54
C LYS A 138 11.58 -9.61 16.45
N GLU A 139 12.75 -10.22 16.33
CA GLU A 139 13.63 -10.01 15.17
C GLU A 139 13.38 -11.12 14.15
N LEU A 140 13.40 -10.76 12.87
CA LEU A 140 13.37 -11.71 11.77
C LEU A 140 14.80 -11.94 11.30
N SER A 141 15.21 -13.20 11.15
CA SER A 141 16.56 -13.51 10.69
C SER A 141 16.71 -13.18 9.20
N ASN A 142 17.93 -12.85 8.79
CA ASN A 142 18.23 -12.55 7.39
C ASN A 142 17.94 -13.75 6.47
N GLU A 143 18.17 -14.98 6.96
CA GLU A 143 17.85 -16.19 6.20
C GLU A 143 16.34 -16.28 5.94
N ARG A 144 15.52 -15.98 6.96
CA ARG A 144 14.07 -16.03 6.81
C ARG A 144 13.55 -14.91 5.91
N PHE A 145 14.16 -13.73 5.95
CA PHE A 145 13.89 -12.67 4.99
C PHE A 145 14.14 -13.14 3.55
N GLN A 146 15.29 -13.76 3.29
CA GLN A 146 15.61 -14.28 1.96
C GLN A 146 14.61 -15.35 1.50
N GLU A 147 14.18 -16.24 2.40
CA GLU A 147 13.15 -17.23 2.08
C GLU A 147 11.81 -16.59 1.71
N ILE A 148 11.42 -15.49 2.37
CA ILE A 148 10.21 -14.75 2.01
C ILE A 148 10.37 -14.14 0.61
N ASP A 149 11.51 -13.51 0.31
CA ASP A 149 11.79 -12.93 -1.01
C ASP A 149 11.78 -14.00 -2.13
N ASP A 150 12.37 -15.17 -1.88
CA ASP A 150 12.37 -16.27 -2.83
C ASP A 150 10.92 -16.75 -3.12
N ILE A 151 10.07 -16.79 -2.09
CA ILE A 151 8.64 -17.10 -2.25
C ILE A 151 7.91 -16.03 -3.06
N ILE A 152 8.23 -14.73 -2.90
CA ILE A 152 7.67 -13.66 -3.75
C ILE A 152 8.00 -13.92 -5.21
N LEU A 153 9.27 -14.23 -5.48
CA LEU A 153 9.74 -14.48 -6.83
C LEU A 153 8.99 -15.66 -7.44
N ASP A 154 8.84 -16.77 -6.72
CA ASP A 154 8.09 -17.93 -7.18
C ASP A 154 6.62 -17.61 -7.47
N ILE A 155 5.96 -16.84 -6.59
CA ILE A 155 4.58 -16.40 -6.80
C ILE A 155 4.48 -15.49 -8.03
N SER A 156 5.43 -14.56 -8.22
CA SER A 156 5.44 -13.66 -9.37
C SER A 156 5.62 -14.44 -10.69
N ILE A 157 6.41 -15.51 -10.69
CA ILE A 157 6.60 -16.41 -11.83
C ILE A 157 5.32 -17.22 -12.09
N GLN A 158 4.63 -17.67 -11.04
CA GLN A 158 3.36 -18.39 -11.16
C GLN A 158 2.23 -17.49 -11.70
N TYR A 159 2.25 -16.20 -11.35
CA TYR A 159 1.22 -15.21 -11.70
C TYR A 159 1.79 -14.02 -12.50
N PRO A 160 2.40 -14.25 -13.68
CA PRO A 160 3.23 -13.26 -14.37
C PRO A 160 2.48 -12.05 -14.94
N ASN A 161 1.14 -12.12 -15.01
CA ASN A 161 0.29 -11.05 -15.50
C ASN A 161 -0.45 -10.31 -14.37
N VAL A 162 -0.30 -10.75 -13.12
CA VAL A 162 -0.93 -10.09 -11.99
C VAL A 162 -0.08 -8.90 -11.60
N LYS A 163 -0.71 -7.73 -11.53
CA LYS A 163 -0.11 -6.52 -10.97
C LYS A 163 -0.82 -6.15 -9.69
N ILE A 164 -0.07 -5.73 -8.68
CA ILE A 164 -0.66 -5.21 -7.45
C ILE A 164 -1.25 -3.82 -7.69
N THR A 165 -2.14 -3.37 -6.81
CA THR A 165 -2.89 -2.12 -6.98
C THR A 165 -1.94 -0.92 -7.14
N LEU A 166 -0.87 -0.87 -6.35
CA LEU A 166 0.12 0.20 -6.45
C LEU A 166 0.87 0.22 -7.79
N GLU A 167 1.23 -0.94 -8.34
CA GLU A 167 1.91 -0.99 -9.65
C GLU A 167 1.03 -0.43 -10.76
N ILE A 168 -0.27 -0.78 -10.74
CA ILE A 168 -1.25 -0.25 -11.70
C ILE A 168 -1.35 1.28 -11.57
N LEU A 169 -1.44 1.79 -10.34
CA LEU A 169 -1.56 3.22 -10.07
C LEU A 169 -0.27 3.98 -10.42
N GLU A 170 0.91 3.39 -10.22
CA GLU A 170 2.19 3.96 -10.63
C GLU A 170 2.31 4.05 -12.15
N GLU A 171 1.89 3.03 -12.90
CA GLU A 171 1.87 3.09 -14.36
C GLU A 171 0.98 4.22 -14.89
N ILE A 172 -0.16 4.45 -14.24
CA ILE A 172 -1.07 5.55 -14.60
C ILE A 172 -0.45 6.91 -14.22
N TYR A 173 0.20 7.00 -13.06
CA TYR A 173 0.92 8.21 -12.66
C TYR A 173 1.99 8.59 -13.68
N ASP A 174 2.81 7.63 -14.11
CA ASP A 174 3.87 7.86 -15.11
C ASP A 174 3.29 8.30 -16.46
N GLN A 175 2.12 7.80 -16.86
CA GLN A 175 1.44 8.24 -18.09
C GLN A 175 0.93 9.69 -18.01
N LEU A 176 0.52 10.16 -16.82
CA LEU A 176 -0.01 11.51 -16.63
C LEU A 176 1.06 12.55 -16.29
N ALA A 177 2.20 12.12 -15.74
CA ALA A 177 3.30 13.00 -15.35
C ALA A 177 4.25 13.36 -16.51
N ASN A 178 4.18 12.62 -17.63
CA ASN A 178 4.93 12.85 -18.88
C ASN A 178 4.13 13.69 -19.89
#